data_AF-A0A141RND4-F1
#
_entry.id   AF-A0A141RND4-F1
#
_cell.length_a   1.000
_cell.length_b   1.000
_cell.length_c   1.000
_cell.angle_alpha   90.00
_cell.angle_beta   90.00
_cell.angle_gamma   90.00
#
_symmetry.space_group_name_H-M   'P 1'
#
loop_
_entity.id
_entity.type
_entity.pdbx_description
1 polymer ?
#
loop_
_entity_poly.entity_id
_entity_poly.type
_entity_poly.pdbx_seq_one_letter_code
_entity_poly.pdbx_strand_id
1 'polypeptide(L)' 'KQVAELWQSLLSRPVARHHDFFELGGDSLMATRMVAQLNRRGIARANLQDLFSHST' A
#
# COMPACT_ATOMS: atom_id res chain seq x y z
N LYS A 1 -9.99 -6.70 0.28
CA LYS A 1 -9.81 -6.65 -1.20
C LYS A 1 -9.38 -5.26 -1.68
N GLN A 2 -9.94 -4.18 -1.15
CA GLN A 2 -9.64 -2.78 -1.54
C GLN A 2 -8.16 -2.35 -1.44
N VAL A 3 -7.38 -2.87 -0.49
CA VAL A 3 -5.94 -2.52 -0.35
C VAL A 3 -5.12 -3.02 -1.54
N ALA A 4 -5.33 -4.27 -1.96
CA ALA A 4 -4.61 -4.87 -3.08
C ALA A 4 -4.92 -4.16 -4.41
N GLU A 5 -6.17 -3.78 -4.65
CA GLU A 5 -6.56 -2.99 -5.83
C GLU A 5 -5.84 -1.62 -5.87
N LEU A 6 -5.71 -0.97 -4.71
CA LEU A 6 -5.00 0.30 -4.60
C LEU A 6 -3.50 0.14 -4.90
N TRP A 7 -2.88 -0.93 -4.38
CA TRP A 7 -1.48 -1.24 -4.67
C TRP A 7 -1.27 -1.55 -6.14
N GLN A 8 -2.15 -2.36 -6.75
CA GLN A 8 -2.08 -2.69 -8.16
C GLN A 8 -2.18 -1.44 -9.04
N SER A 9 -3.03 -0.48 -8.66
CA SER A 9 -3.14 0.79 -9.36
C SER A 9 -1.91 1.69 -9.22
N LEU A 10 -1.22 1.65 -8.08
CA LEU A 10 -0.03 2.48 -7.83
C LEU A 10 1.24 1.88 -8.45
N LEU A 11 1.40 0.56 -8.34
CA LEU A 11 2.57 -0.16 -8.84
C LEU A 11 2.40 -0.58 -10.31
N SER A 12 1.18 -0.53 -10.85
CA SER A 12 0.82 -1.04 -12.18
C SER A 12 1.18 -2.52 -12.38
N ARG A 13 1.12 -3.32 -11.31
CA ARG A 13 1.48 -4.76 -11.32
C ARG A 13 0.59 -5.56 -10.38
N PRO A 14 0.44 -6.88 -10.57
CA PRO A 14 -0.29 -7.74 -9.65
C PRO A 14 0.40 -7.79 -8.28
N VAL A 15 -0.32 -7.41 -7.24
CA VAL A 15 0.17 -7.44 -5.86
C VAL A 15 -0.53 -8.57 -5.12
N ALA A 16 0.24 -9.47 -4.50
CA ALA A 16 -0.24 -10.50 -3.60
C ALA A 16 -0.13 -10.01 -2.14
N ARG A 17 -0.85 -10.66 -1.22
CA ARG A 17 -0.82 -10.32 0.22
C ARG A 17 0.54 -10.54 0.88
N HIS A 18 1.45 -11.22 0.18
CA HIS A 18 2.81 -11.58 0.60
C HIS A 18 3.86 -10.88 -0.26
N HIS A 19 3.47 -9.88 -1.06
CA HIS A 19 4.43 -9.07 -1.77
C HIS A 19 4.76 -7.85 -0.94
N ASP A 20 6.06 -7.62 -0.78
CA ASP A 20 6.58 -6.43 -0.16
C ASP A 20 6.39 -5.22 -1.07
N PHE A 21 5.88 -4.12 -0.50
CA PHE A 21 5.65 -2.88 -1.23
C PHE A 21 6.95 -2.31 -1.82
N PHE A 22 8.03 -2.35 -1.04
CA PHE A 22 9.33 -1.79 -1.38
C PHE A 22 10.07 -2.71 -2.35
N GLU A 23 9.99 -4.03 -2.20
CA GLU A 23 10.59 -4.95 -3.18
C GLU A 23 9.92 -4.85 -4.56
N LEU A 24 8.62 -4.54 -4.60
CA LEU A 24 7.90 -4.32 -5.86
C LEU A 24 8.27 -3.00 -6.56
N GLY A 25 9.09 -2.15 -5.92
CA GLY A 25 9.51 -0.84 -6.41
C GLY A 25 8.69 0.33 -5.85
N GLY A 26 7.96 0.11 -4.75
CA GLY A 26 7.24 1.16 -4.05
C GLY A 26 8.18 2.11 -3.32
N ASP A 27 7.90 3.41 -3.40
CA ASP A 27 8.66 4.45 -2.71
C ASP A 27 7.84 5.09 -1.56
N SER A 28 8.51 5.87 -0.72
CA SER A 28 7.91 6.55 0.43
C SER A 28 6.76 7.50 0.04
N LEU A 29 6.80 8.06 -1.19
CA LEU A 29 5.77 8.96 -1.71
C LEU A 29 4.53 8.18 -2.13
N MET A 30 4.69 7.03 -2.79
CA MET A 30 3.60 6.12 -3.13
C MET A 30 2.94 5.56 -1.87
N ALA A 31 3.71 5.18 -0.86
CA ALA A 31 3.18 4.73 0.44
C ALA A 31 2.36 5.83 1.12
N THR A 32 2.85 7.08 1.11
CA THR A 32 2.12 8.23 1.67
C THR A 32 0.81 8.50 0.91
N ARG A 33 0.85 8.45 -0.42
CA ARG A 33 -0.34 8.59 -1.29
C ARG A 33 -1.36 7.49 -1.04
N MET A 34 -0.90 6.26 -0.83
CA MET A 34 -1.72 5.11 -0.53
C MET A 34 -2.46 5.28 0.80
N VAL A 35 -1.74 5.63 1.87
CA VAL A 35 -2.32 5.92 3.19
C VAL A 35 -3.34 7.04 3.11
N ALA A 36 -3.04 8.11 2.37
CA ALA A 36 -3.98 9.21 2.15
C ALA A 36 -5.26 8.76 1.42
N GLN A 37 -5.16 7.91 0.40
CA GLN A 37 -6.32 7.36 -0.31
C GLN A 37 -7.14 6.38 0.55
N LEU A 38 -6.48 5.54 1.37
CA LEU A 38 -7.16 4.62 2.28
C LEU A 38 -7.92 5.39 3.36
N ASN A 39 -7.31 6.44 3.91
CA ASN A 39 -7.99 7.35 4.84
C ASN A 39 -9.18 8.05 4.18
N ARG A 40 -9.06 8.53 2.93
CA ARG A 40 -10.19 9.12 2.18
C ARG A 40 -11.33 8.13 1.95
N ARG A 41 -11.04 6.83 1.86
CA ARG A 41 -12.04 5.76 1.72
C ARG A 41 -12.60 5.29 3.07
N GLY A 42 -12.24 5.94 4.19
CA GLY A 42 -12.71 5.59 5.53
C GLY A 42 -12.01 4.38 6.14
N ILE A 43 -10.91 3.91 5.53
CA ILE A 43 -10.11 2.79 6.05
C ILE A 43 -9.13 3.37 7.07
N ALA A 44 -9.66 3.77 8.22
CA ALA A 44 -8.95 4.51 9.27
C ALA A 44 -7.82 3.74 9.98
N ARG A 45 -7.50 2.51 9.53
CA ARG A 45 -6.43 1.67 10.10
C ARG A 45 -5.19 1.58 9.22
N ALA A 46 -5.22 2.10 7.99
CA ALA A 46 -4.03 2.06 7.16
C ALA A 46 -3.08 3.19 7.56
N ASN A 47 -1.98 2.85 8.21
CA ASN A 47 -0.92 3.80 8.53
C ASN A 47 0.39 3.39 7.83
N LEU A 48 1.28 4.35 7.64
CA LEU A 48 2.57 4.12 6.97
C LEU A 48 3.43 3.14 7.77
N GLN A 49 3.29 3.15 9.09
CA GLN A 49 4.05 2.32 10.00
C GLN A 49 3.71 0.83 9.82
N ASP A 50 2.44 0.48 9.58
CA ASP A 50 1.99 -0.88 9.29
C ASP A 50 2.52 -1.36 7.93
N LEU A 51 2.64 -0.46 6.95
CA LEU A 51 3.26 -0.74 5.65
C LEU A 51 4.75 -1.08 5.80
N PHE A 52 5.47 -0.33 6.65
CA PHE A 52 6.89 -0.60 6.94
C PHE A 52 7.10 -1.77 7.91
N SER A 53 6.14 -2.09 8.77
CA SER A 53 6.27 -3.14 9.79
C SER A 53 5.86 -4.52 9.27
N HIS A 54 5.03 -4.58 8.22
CA HIS A 54 4.62 -5.82 7.54
C HIS A 54 5.23 -5.96 6.14
N SER A 55 6.36 -5.31 5.89
CA SER A 55 7.18 -5.53 4.69
C SER A 55 7.88 -6.90 4.85
N THR A 56 7.19 -8.00 4.52
CA THR A 56 7.69 -9.38 4.59
C THR A 56 7.20 -10.19 3.40
#